data_AF-A0A067SAV6-F1
#
_entry.id   AF-A0A067SAV6-F1
#
_cell.length_a   1.000
_cell.length_b   1.000
_cell.length_c   1.000
_cell.angle_alpha   90.00
_cell.angle_beta   90.00
_cell.angle_gamma   90.00
#
_symmetry.space_group_name_H-M   'P 1'
#
loop_
_entity.id
_entity.type
_entity.pdbx_description
1 polymer ?
#
loop_
_entity_poly.entity_id
_entity_poly.type
_entity_poly.pdbx_seq_one_letter_code
_entity_poly.pdbx_strand_id
1 'polypeptide(L)'
;MSAYGQCAKARSVEKIPTYWEIANDPEFNFFLEESEEPHNIVTVFRYFLNDKHHIPAFGSLTLYQLLADYSQDGVLSKPTAEEMATILKLIGKGGLNGLKALGFTCSSHPRIVAALKVVDERLRGRLSSRLVQLINLDFLFIEHGLCKLCRGDTDENYKIYNLVKGS
;
A
#
# COMPACT_ATOMS: atom_id res chain seq x y z
N MET A 1 19.88 14.72 -15.91
CA MET A 1 19.09 14.17 -14.79
C MET A 1 19.21 12.65 -14.87
N SER A 2 19.61 11.96 -13.80
CA SER A 2 19.55 10.49 -13.83
C SER A 2 18.08 10.09 -13.90
N ALA A 3 17.74 9.13 -14.75
CA ALA A 3 16.38 8.61 -14.90
C ALA A 3 15.79 8.04 -13.59
N TYR A 4 16.64 7.84 -12.57
CA TYR A 4 16.31 7.18 -11.31
C TYR A 4 16.37 8.10 -10.09
N GLY A 5 16.56 9.42 -10.28
CA GLY A 5 16.76 10.35 -9.16
C GLY A 5 18.08 10.11 -8.42
N GLN A 6 18.29 10.81 -7.30
CA GLN A 6 19.41 10.53 -6.41
C GLN A 6 19.09 9.32 -5.53
N CYS A 7 20.04 8.37 -5.43
CA CYS A 7 19.93 7.28 -4.46
C CYS A 7 19.72 7.87 -3.06
N ALA A 8 18.71 7.38 -2.35
CA ALA A 8 18.51 7.79 -0.96
C ALA A 8 19.78 7.45 -0.17
N LYS A 9 20.36 8.43 0.55
CA LYS A 9 21.60 8.25 1.34
C LYS A 9 21.53 7.07 2.31
N ALA A 10 20.32 6.67 2.69
CA ALA A 10 20.08 5.52 3.55
C ALA A 10 20.38 4.16 2.87
N ARG A 11 20.36 4.07 1.53
CA ARG A 11 20.70 2.87 0.76
C ARG A 11 22.20 2.92 0.43
N SER A 12 22.97 2.01 1.03
CA SER A 12 24.42 1.87 0.84
C SER A 12 24.77 0.40 0.64
N VAL A 13 25.79 0.11 -0.17
CA VAL A 13 26.37 -1.24 -0.32
C VAL A 13 26.91 -1.78 1.00
N GLU A 14 27.32 -0.90 1.91
CA GLU A 14 27.81 -1.26 3.25
C GLU A 14 26.74 -1.92 4.12
N LYS A 15 25.45 -1.72 3.80
CA LYS A 15 24.32 -2.30 4.54
C LYS A 15 23.90 -3.68 4.03
N ILE A 16 24.48 -4.16 2.92
CA ILE A 16 24.16 -5.46 2.33
C ILE A 16 24.31 -6.60 3.36
N PRO A 17 25.41 -6.70 4.14
CA PRO A 17 25.55 -7.76 5.15
C PRO A 17 24.41 -7.73 6.17
N THR A 18 24.03 -6.55 6.66
CA THR A 18 22.92 -6.39 7.60
C THR A 18 21.59 -6.83 7.02
N TYR A 19 21.32 -6.59 5.73
CA TYR A 19 20.12 -7.11 5.09
C TYR A 19 20.10 -8.64 5.03
N TRP A 20 21.24 -9.27 4.76
CA TRP A 20 21.36 -10.73 4.78
C TRP A 20 21.20 -11.30 6.18
N GLU A 21 21.78 -10.67 7.20
CA GLU A 21 21.62 -11.09 8.60
C GLU A 21 20.15 -11.05 9.01
N ILE A 22 19.48 -9.93 8.75
CA ILE A 22 18.05 -9.73 9.03
C ILE A 22 17.20 -10.76 8.26
N ALA A 23 17.45 -10.96 6.98
CA ALA A 23 16.68 -11.90 6.16
C ALA A 23 16.93 -13.37 6.53
N ASN A 24 17.97 -13.69 7.31
CA ASN A 24 18.23 -15.04 7.80
C ASN A 24 17.83 -15.20 9.28
N ASP A 25 17.33 -14.16 9.94
CA ASP A 25 16.83 -14.23 11.31
C ASP A 25 15.42 -14.86 11.31
N PRO A 26 15.22 -16.04 11.94
CA PRO A 26 13.90 -16.66 12.01
C PRO A 26 12.88 -15.78 12.73
N GLU A 27 13.29 -15.00 13.74
CA GLU A 27 12.37 -14.08 14.43
C GLU A 27 11.89 -12.96 13.50
N PHE A 28 12.72 -12.55 12.54
CA PHE A 28 12.36 -11.57 11.54
C PHE A 28 11.43 -12.14 10.47
N ASN A 29 11.61 -13.42 10.12
CA ASN A 29 10.85 -14.14 9.10
C ASN A 29 9.60 -14.84 9.63
N PHE A 30 9.16 -14.57 10.86
CA PHE A 30 8.02 -15.26 11.49
C PHE A 30 6.74 -15.28 10.63
N PHE A 31 6.55 -14.29 9.77
CA PHE A 31 5.38 -14.16 8.88
C PHE A 31 5.53 -14.91 7.53
N LEU A 32 6.74 -15.42 7.22
CA LEU A 32 7.05 -16.21 6.04
C LEU A 32 6.92 -17.72 6.28
N GLU A 33 6.86 -18.15 7.54
CA GLU A 33 6.66 -19.55 7.88
C GLU A 33 5.25 -20.01 7.49
N GLU A 34 5.10 -21.29 7.12
CA GLU A 34 3.80 -21.87 6.76
C GLU A 34 2.83 -21.75 7.95
N SER A 35 1.80 -20.93 7.78
CA SER A 35 0.66 -20.81 8.70
C SER A 35 -0.63 -21.21 7.99
N GLU A 36 -1.59 -21.78 8.73
CA GLU A 36 -2.91 -22.14 8.16
C GLU A 36 -3.64 -20.91 7.62
N GLU A 37 -3.45 -19.74 8.23
CA GLU A 37 -3.99 -18.46 7.77
C GLU A 37 -2.86 -17.44 7.54
N PRO A 38 -2.91 -16.65 6.45
CA PRO A 38 -1.93 -15.59 6.20
C PRO A 38 -1.89 -14.55 7.31
N HIS A 39 -0.69 -14.07 7.64
CA HIS A 39 -0.51 -13.05 8.66
C HIS A 39 -1.14 -11.71 8.26
N ASN A 40 -1.67 -11.00 9.25
CA ASN A 40 -2.28 -9.70 9.02
C ASN A 40 -1.25 -8.64 8.57
N ILE A 41 -1.48 -8.03 7.40
CA ILE A 41 -0.56 -7.03 6.84
C ILE A 41 -0.30 -5.83 7.77
N VAL A 42 -1.29 -5.36 8.54
CA VAL A 42 -1.10 -4.23 9.46
C VAL A 42 -0.25 -4.61 10.66
N THR A 43 -0.41 -5.84 11.17
CA THR A 43 0.42 -6.37 12.25
C THR A 43 1.89 -6.39 11.83
N VAL A 44 2.18 -6.99 10.66
CA VAL A 44 3.54 -7.07 10.12
C VAL A 44 4.10 -5.68 9.79
N PHE A 45 3.26 -4.79 9.25
CA PHE A 45 3.66 -3.40 8.97
C PHE A 45 4.06 -2.63 10.24
N ARG A 46 3.27 -2.74 11.31
CA ARG A 46 3.59 -2.09 12.59
C ARG A 46 4.82 -2.71 13.26
N TYR A 47 5.02 -4.01 13.11
CA TYR A 47 6.20 -4.71 13.61
C TYR A 47 7.47 -4.08 13.01
N PHE A 48 7.59 -3.99 11.69
CA PHE A 48 8.77 -3.43 11.02
C PHE A 48 8.89 -1.90 11.07
N LEU A 49 7.82 -1.19 11.39
CA LEU A 49 7.88 0.25 11.69
C LEU A 49 8.41 0.57 13.08
N ASN A 50 8.47 -0.42 13.99
CA ASN A 50 9.07 -0.24 15.30
C ASN A 50 10.59 -0.12 15.17
N ASP A 51 11.20 0.87 15.84
CA ASP A 51 12.64 1.13 15.80
C ASP A 51 13.49 -0.11 16.13
N LYS A 52 12.97 -1.01 16.98
CA LYS A 52 13.66 -2.26 17.36
C LYS A 52 13.75 -3.29 16.24
N HIS A 53 12.82 -3.26 15.30
CA HIS A 53 12.70 -4.24 14.22
C HIS A 53 12.79 -3.56 12.84
N HIS A 54 13.33 -2.33 12.81
CA HIS A 54 13.38 -1.53 11.60
C HIS A 54 14.38 -2.11 10.60
N ILE A 55 13.91 -2.35 9.38
CA ILE A 55 14.78 -2.72 8.25
C ILE A 55 15.50 -1.47 7.77
N PRO A 56 16.85 -1.44 7.76
CA PRO A 56 17.58 -0.24 7.36
C PRO A 56 17.14 0.29 5.98
N ALA A 57 16.90 1.60 5.87
CA ALA A 57 16.46 2.26 4.63
C ALA A 57 15.04 1.94 4.13
N PHE A 58 14.27 1.12 4.85
CA PHE A 58 12.87 0.86 4.55
C PHE A 58 11.99 1.81 5.36
N GLY A 59 11.80 3.02 4.84
CA GLY A 59 10.74 3.89 5.35
C GLY A 59 9.35 3.28 5.11
N SER A 60 8.32 3.85 5.73
CA SER A 60 6.94 3.35 5.69
C SER A 60 6.41 3.05 4.29
N LEU A 61 6.80 3.83 3.28
CA LEU A 61 6.41 3.59 1.90
C LEU A 61 7.08 2.33 1.31
N THR A 62 8.41 2.22 1.39
CA THR A 62 9.16 1.06 0.87
C THR A 62 8.71 -0.23 1.55
N LEU A 63 8.51 -0.15 2.87
CA LEU A 63 8.02 -1.28 3.65
C LEU A 63 6.61 -1.70 3.19
N TYR A 64 5.68 -0.76 3.04
CA TYR A 64 4.34 -1.08 2.53
C TYR A 64 4.38 -1.73 1.15
N GLN A 65 5.24 -1.24 0.24
CA GLN A 65 5.38 -1.84 -1.10
C GLN A 65 5.80 -3.31 -1.01
N LEU A 66 6.80 -3.63 -0.19
CA LEU A 66 7.22 -5.02 0.05
C LEU A 66 6.07 -5.88 0.59
N LEU A 67 5.35 -5.37 1.60
CA LEU A 67 4.24 -6.13 2.22
C LEU A 67 3.02 -6.25 1.29
N ALA A 68 2.81 -5.28 0.40
CA ALA A 68 1.79 -5.36 -0.64
C ALA A 68 2.10 -6.49 -1.63
N ASP A 69 3.37 -6.64 -2.04
CA ASP A 69 3.80 -7.75 -2.91
C ASP A 69 3.59 -9.10 -2.21
N TYR A 70 4.00 -9.24 -0.95
CA TYR A 70 3.73 -10.45 -0.16
C TYR A 70 2.23 -10.73 0.02
N SER A 71 1.41 -9.68 0.12
CA SER A 71 -0.04 -9.85 0.20
C SER A 71 -0.67 -10.29 -1.12
N GLN A 72 -0.12 -9.84 -2.25
CA GLN A 72 -0.56 -10.31 -3.57
C GLN A 72 -0.16 -11.76 -3.83
N ASP A 73 0.98 -12.20 -3.28
CA ASP A 73 1.44 -13.60 -3.35
C ASP A 73 0.74 -14.52 -2.33
N GLY A 74 -0.10 -13.98 -1.45
CA GLY A 74 -0.87 -14.75 -0.47
C GLY A 74 -0.13 -15.07 0.83
N VAL A 75 1.14 -14.63 0.97
CA VAL A 75 1.91 -14.73 2.21
C VAL A 75 1.29 -13.88 3.33
N LEU A 76 0.77 -12.70 2.97
CA LEU A 76 0.03 -11.83 3.89
C LEU A 76 -1.43 -11.69 3.50
N SER A 77 -2.29 -11.48 4.50
CA SER A 77 -3.70 -11.23 4.25
C SER A 77 -3.88 -9.94 3.44
N LYS A 78 -4.81 -9.97 2.47
CA LYS A 78 -5.22 -8.75 1.78
C LYS A 78 -5.84 -7.76 2.75
N PRO A 79 -5.49 -6.46 2.70
CA PRO A 79 -6.02 -5.49 3.63
C PRO A 79 -7.52 -5.27 3.40
N THR A 80 -8.26 -5.21 4.50
CA THR A 80 -9.61 -4.63 4.57
C THR A 80 -9.57 -3.10 4.43
N ALA A 81 -10.73 -2.45 4.33
CA ALA A 81 -10.83 -1.00 4.28
C ALA A 81 -10.25 -0.35 5.56
N GLU A 82 -10.51 -0.95 6.72
CA GLU A 82 -10.08 -0.52 8.05
C GLU A 82 -8.55 -0.60 8.18
N GLU A 83 -7.97 -1.66 7.66
CA GLU A 83 -6.52 -1.90 7.64
C GLU A 83 -5.82 -0.97 6.64
N MET A 84 -6.37 -0.84 5.44
CA MET A 84 -5.85 0.09 4.44
C MET A 84 -5.91 1.54 4.95
N ALA A 85 -6.99 1.94 5.62
CA ALA A 85 -7.07 3.26 6.24
C ALA A 85 -5.99 3.48 7.32
N THR A 86 -5.63 2.43 8.06
CA THR A 86 -4.51 2.48 9.01
C THR A 86 -3.18 2.69 8.28
N ILE A 87 -2.91 1.91 7.24
CA ILE A 87 -1.69 2.00 6.43
C ILE A 87 -1.57 3.40 5.81
N LEU A 88 -2.63 3.89 5.17
CA LEU A 88 -2.68 5.22 4.56
C LEU A 88 -2.40 6.34 5.56
N LYS A 89 -2.95 6.24 6.78
CA LYS A 89 -2.70 7.22 7.84
C LYS A 89 -1.24 7.21 8.30
N LEU A 90 -0.63 6.03 8.41
CA LEU A 90 0.78 5.88 8.82
C LEU A 90 1.76 6.34 7.73
N ILE A 91 1.46 6.07 6.45
CA ILE A 91 2.29 6.53 5.33
C ILE A 91 2.14 8.04 5.10
N GLY A 92 0.92 8.57 5.21
CA GLY A 92 0.64 10.00 5.09
C GLY A 92 0.89 10.60 3.70
N LYS A 93 1.01 9.78 2.66
CA LYS A 93 1.33 10.15 1.27
C LYS A 93 0.51 9.30 0.30
N GLY A 94 0.72 9.48 -1.02
CA GLY A 94 0.18 8.58 -2.04
C GLY A 94 -1.34 8.49 -2.00
N GLY A 95 -1.89 7.30 -1.72
CA GLY A 95 -3.33 7.06 -1.67
C GLY A 95 -4.12 7.99 -0.76
N LEU A 96 -3.57 8.44 0.38
CA LEU A 96 -4.24 9.40 1.25
C LEU A 96 -4.43 10.77 0.56
N ASN A 97 -3.44 11.20 -0.22
CA ASN A 97 -3.58 12.42 -1.02
C ASN A 97 -4.55 12.19 -2.19
N GLY A 98 -4.58 10.98 -2.76
CA GLY A 98 -5.54 10.61 -3.81
C GLY A 98 -6.99 10.74 -3.35
N LEU A 99 -7.30 10.25 -2.15
CA LEU A 99 -8.63 10.43 -1.54
C LEU A 99 -8.98 11.91 -1.36
N LYS A 100 -8.03 12.73 -0.89
CA LYS A 100 -8.23 14.19 -0.76
C LYS A 100 -8.44 14.85 -2.12
N ALA A 101 -7.70 14.44 -3.15
CA ALA A 101 -7.84 14.95 -4.52
C ALA A 101 -9.21 14.59 -5.14
N LEU A 102 -9.79 13.46 -4.74
CA LEU A 102 -11.16 13.09 -5.06
C LEU A 102 -12.21 13.89 -4.25
N GLY A 103 -11.80 14.76 -3.34
CA GLY A 103 -12.68 15.63 -2.56
C GLY A 103 -13.19 15.01 -1.25
N PHE A 104 -12.63 13.89 -0.81
CA PHE A 104 -12.99 13.31 0.49
C PHE A 104 -12.27 14.02 1.64
N THR A 105 -12.98 14.23 2.75
CA THR A 105 -12.39 14.71 4.00
C THR A 105 -11.71 13.55 4.73
N CYS A 106 -10.38 13.54 4.78
CA CYS A 106 -9.60 12.47 5.41
C CYS A 106 -8.97 12.89 6.75
N SER A 107 -9.77 13.49 7.64
CA SER A 107 -9.30 14.03 8.94
C SER A 107 -9.18 12.98 10.05
N SER A 108 -9.84 11.83 9.91
CA SER A 108 -9.85 10.76 10.91
C SER A 108 -9.85 9.39 10.25
N HIS A 109 -9.47 8.36 11.00
CA HIS A 109 -9.45 6.99 10.51
C HIS A 109 -10.85 6.54 10.00
N PRO A 110 -11.97 6.73 10.73
CA PRO A 110 -13.30 6.39 10.21
C PRO A 110 -13.67 7.10 8.90
N ARG A 111 -13.22 8.34 8.72
CA ARG A 111 -13.46 9.10 7.49
C ARG A 111 -12.66 8.55 6.32
N ILE A 112 -11.44 8.08 6.55
CA ILE A 112 -10.62 7.40 5.53
C ILE A 112 -11.27 6.07 5.15
N VAL A 113 -11.74 5.27 6.11
CA VAL A 113 -12.46 4.01 5.86
C VAL A 113 -13.70 4.26 4.99
N ALA A 114 -14.53 5.24 5.37
CA ALA A 114 -15.72 5.58 4.61
C ALA A 114 -15.37 6.01 3.16
N ALA A 115 -14.32 6.82 2.98
CA ALA A 115 -13.87 7.23 1.66
C ALA A 115 -13.40 6.04 0.81
N LEU A 116 -12.63 5.11 1.38
CA LEU A 116 -12.20 3.88 0.71
C LEU A 116 -13.39 3.01 0.26
N LYS A 117 -14.38 2.82 1.15
CA LYS A 117 -15.60 2.06 0.81
C LYS A 117 -16.38 2.70 -0.33
N VAL A 118 -16.55 4.02 -0.32
CA VAL A 118 -17.21 4.74 -1.42
C VAL A 118 -16.45 4.60 -2.75
N VAL A 119 -15.11 4.62 -2.72
CA VAL A 119 -14.31 4.41 -3.92
C VAL A 119 -14.47 2.98 -4.44
N ASP A 120 -14.40 1.97 -3.58
CA ASP A 120 -14.62 0.56 -3.95
C ASP A 120 -16.01 0.35 -4.54
N GLU A 121 -17.07 0.84 -3.87
CA GLU A 121 -18.46 0.76 -4.33
C GLU A 121 -18.63 1.40 -5.72
N ARG A 122 -18.06 2.58 -5.95
CA ARG A 122 -18.15 3.27 -7.25
C ARG A 122 -17.41 2.54 -8.36
N LEU A 123 -16.23 1.98 -8.07
CA LEU A 123 -15.48 1.19 -9.04
C LEU A 123 -16.25 -0.09 -9.38
N ARG A 124 -16.73 -0.84 -8.38
CA ARG A 124 -17.54 -2.05 -8.61
C ARG A 124 -18.85 -1.76 -9.34
N GLY A 125 -19.47 -0.61 -9.08
CA GLY A 125 -20.71 -0.19 -9.75
C GLY A 125 -20.52 0.18 -11.24
N ARG A 126 -19.28 0.43 -11.69
CA ARG A 126 -18.99 0.84 -13.07
C ARG A 126 -18.19 -0.19 -13.87
N LEU A 127 -17.45 -1.05 -13.20
CA LEU A 127 -16.67 -2.10 -13.84
C LEU A 127 -17.51 -3.38 -13.94
N SER A 128 -17.42 -4.06 -15.08
CA SER A 128 -18.05 -5.38 -15.20
C SER A 128 -17.43 -6.38 -14.22
N SER A 129 -18.20 -7.39 -13.79
CA SER A 129 -17.70 -8.44 -12.88
C SER A 129 -16.45 -9.13 -13.43
N ARG A 130 -16.38 -9.34 -14.76
CA ARG A 130 -15.19 -9.90 -15.43
C ARG A 130 -13.97 -9.02 -15.23
N LEU A 131 -14.11 -7.70 -15.38
CA LEU A 131 -13.00 -6.77 -15.21
C LEU A 131 -12.58 -6.67 -13.75
N VAL A 132 -13.53 -6.64 -12.82
CA VAL A 132 -13.29 -6.68 -11.37
C VAL A 132 -12.46 -7.91 -10.98
N GLN A 133 -12.77 -9.08 -11.54
CA GLN A 133 -11.99 -10.31 -11.34
C GLN A 133 -10.61 -10.23 -11.99
N LEU A 134 -10.53 -9.75 -13.24
CA LEU A 134 -9.29 -9.67 -14.00
C LEU A 134 -8.24 -8.77 -13.33
N ILE A 135 -8.66 -7.62 -12.81
CA ILE A 135 -7.76 -6.68 -12.12
C ILE A 135 -7.60 -7.00 -10.64
N ASN A 136 -8.30 -8.04 -10.15
CA ASN A 136 -8.35 -8.41 -8.74
C ASN A 136 -8.65 -7.20 -7.84
N LEU A 137 -9.77 -6.50 -8.13
CA LEU A 137 -10.08 -5.23 -7.47
C LEU A 137 -10.20 -5.42 -5.95
N ASP A 138 -9.18 -4.96 -5.24
CA ASP A 138 -9.06 -4.96 -3.79
C ASP A 138 -8.52 -3.60 -3.31
N PHE A 139 -8.30 -3.46 -2.00
CA PHE A 139 -7.81 -2.20 -1.43
C PHE A 139 -6.35 -1.89 -1.77
N LEU A 140 -5.54 -2.87 -2.18
CA LEU A 140 -4.18 -2.63 -2.70
C LEU A 140 -4.27 -1.98 -4.09
N PHE A 141 -5.13 -2.49 -4.97
CA PHE A 141 -5.39 -1.90 -6.28
C PHE A 141 -5.91 -0.47 -6.14
N ILE A 142 -6.88 -0.25 -5.24
CA ILE A 142 -7.44 1.07 -4.99
C ILE A 142 -6.37 2.03 -4.48
N GLU A 143 -5.55 1.63 -3.50
CA GLU A 143 -4.42 2.46 -3.02
C GLU A 143 -3.49 2.84 -4.17
N HIS A 144 -3.07 1.86 -4.97
CA HIS A 144 -2.15 2.08 -6.07
C HIS A 144 -2.69 3.08 -7.08
N GLY A 145 -3.96 2.91 -7.48
CA GLY A 145 -4.67 3.82 -8.36
C GLY A 145 -4.76 5.24 -7.79
N LEU A 146 -5.11 5.38 -6.51
CA LEU A 146 -5.19 6.68 -5.82
C LEU A 146 -3.81 7.36 -5.73
N CYS A 147 -2.74 6.60 -5.53
CA CYS A 147 -1.37 7.13 -5.49
C CYS A 147 -0.96 7.75 -6.82
N LYS A 148 -1.40 7.17 -7.95
CA LYS A 148 -1.16 7.70 -9.29
C LYS A 148 -1.91 9.00 -9.54
N LEU A 149 -3.16 9.13 -9.05
CA LEU A 149 -3.98 10.35 -9.18
C LEU A 149 -3.24 11.62 -8.77
N CYS A 150 -2.43 11.54 -7.71
CA CYS A 150 -1.68 12.69 -7.20
C CYS A 150 -0.36 12.98 -7.92
N ARG A 151 0.11 12.08 -8.79
CA ARG A 151 1.40 12.21 -9.48
C ARG A 151 1.33 12.95 -10.81
N GLY A 152 0.13 13.29 -11.29
CA GLY A 152 -0.03 14.09 -12.51
C GLY A 152 0.31 13.36 -13.82
N ASP A 153 0.50 12.04 -13.81
CA ASP A 153 0.57 11.23 -15.05
C ASP A 153 -0.77 11.31 -15.81
N THR A 154 -0.75 11.99 -16.96
CA THR A 154 -1.92 12.64 -17.58
C THR A 154 -2.87 11.74 -18.38
N ASP A 155 -2.75 10.40 -18.32
CA ASP A 155 -3.68 9.50 -19.03
C ASP A 155 -4.44 8.50 -18.12
N GLU A 156 -3.78 7.90 -17.13
CA GLU A 156 -4.44 7.00 -16.18
C GLU A 156 -5.20 7.75 -15.08
N ASN A 157 -4.74 8.95 -14.75
CA ASN A 157 -5.36 9.79 -13.72
C ASN A 157 -6.78 10.21 -14.08
N TYR A 158 -7.08 10.33 -15.37
CA TYR A 158 -8.42 10.62 -15.85
C TYR A 158 -9.35 9.42 -15.70
N LYS A 159 -8.88 8.17 -15.78
CA LYS A 159 -9.77 7.00 -15.78
C LYS A 159 -10.34 6.71 -14.40
N ILE A 160 -9.50 6.60 -13.36
CA ILE A 160 -10.00 6.39 -11.99
C ILE A 160 -10.75 7.63 -11.50
N TYR A 161 -10.24 8.83 -11.77
CA TYR A 161 -10.95 10.06 -11.41
C TYR A 161 -12.34 10.10 -12.06
N ASN A 162 -12.48 9.83 -13.36
CA ASN A 162 -13.77 9.86 -14.04
C ASN A 162 -14.68 8.71 -13.58
N LEU A 163 -14.14 7.53 -13.28
CA LEU A 163 -14.92 6.41 -12.72
C LEU A 163 -15.40 6.70 -11.29
N VAL A 164 -14.69 7.51 -10.52
CA VAL A 164 -15.12 7.86 -9.16
C VAL A 164 -15.96 9.15 -9.13
N LYS A 165 -15.65 10.15 -9.94
CA LYS A 165 -16.32 11.47 -9.96
C LYS A 165 -17.41 11.64 -11.01
N GLY A 166 -17.47 10.76 -12.01
CA GLY A 166 -18.39 10.92 -13.15
C GLY A 166 -19.83 11.16 -12.69
N SER A 167 -20.40 12.21 -13.26
CA SER A 167 -21.72 12.81 -13.06
C SER A 167 -22.88 11.85 -13.27
#